data_AF-A0A1M7HLI6-F1
#
_entry.id   AF-A0A1M7HLI6-F1
#
_cell.length_a   1.000
_cell.length_b   1.000
_cell.length_c   1.000
_cell.angle_alpha   90.00
_cell.angle_beta   90.00
_cell.angle_gamma   90.00
#
_symmetry.space_group_name_H-M   'P 1'
#
loop_
_entity.id
_entity.type
_entity.pdbx_description
1 polymer ?
#
loop_
_entity_poly.entity_id
_entity_poly.type
_entity_poly.pdbx_seq_one_letter_code
_entity_poly.pdbx_strand_id
1 'polypeptide(L)'
;MTQAIHRLAAEALALQHAGQIDAAMPLFREVLKLDPSHAQANFSIGIATYQAGDLRTALTHLAIAAEKAPKHPQTQQLFGLALMNSGEYPGARAALRKAASLAPDNADIHAHMGDLHRLRHKPVLSRQSYEKALSLDPSNGYALVGMGQLEISIGNIDQATGWFTKAVQAGKELPTALHRLAFTKQHETRPTELDLIEKLLKSSQIDTNPTAKAELNWAAGKIYYDLGDTAHASDHFRTARRIHYAPFDIPAYKERLAFLRETFDQRFFEQRAGMGTNSAKPIFIFGMPRSGTTLAEQILARHSDVASGGEQRFFRHFQNDFGMLAKPSAALEARLRAMGKSEFRLLAQRYIEDLKAVSSRTRHVTDKMPHNFEMLWLMAILFPKASYIHCVRSPADTCVSLLSHAMSPAHNYCRTQTSVGTYYREYMTLMAHWKEVLPVEIRDLSYERLVHDQVDQSRSLVDHCGLDWQDACLEFYKGDAPVTTISDTQVRRPIFLSSVGRWIRHKDYLGDLLEALGPHAPSEMHLEPGIRSSSVEAGRAANDRHPRQAPLACNFS
;
A
#
# COMPACT_ATOMS: atom_id res chain seq x y z
N MET A 1 -38.11 18.76 24.81
CA MET A 1 -37.21 18.10 23.84
C MET A 1 -35.74 18.37 24.15
N THR A 2 -35.31 19.63 24.27
CA THR A 2 -33.91 20.01 24.54
C THR A 2 -33.30 19.43 25.82
N GLN A 3 -34.05 19.43 26.95
CA GLN A 3 -33.57 18.82 28.20
C GLN A 3 -33.37 17.29 28.10
N ALA A 4 -34.22 16.59 27.35
CA ALA A 4 -34.07 15.16 27.13
C ALA A 4 -32.83 14.83 26.29
N ILE A 5 -32.58 15.62 25.23
CA ILE A 5 -31.36 15.51 24.40
C ILE A 5 -30.10 15.74 25.24
N HIS A 6 -30.07 16.80 26.05
CA HIS A 6 -28.92 17.09 26.92
C HIS A 6 -28.66 15.98 27.94
N ARG A 7 -29.71 15.43 28.56
CA ARG A 7 -29.57 14.33 29.52
C ARG A 7 -29.01 13.08 28.84
N LEU A 8 -29.56 12.69 27.70
CA LEU A 8 -29.10 11.53 26.92
C LEU A 8 -27.64 11.70 26.46
N ALA A 9 -27.29 12.89 25.97
CA ALA A 9 -25.93 13.18 25.53
C ALA A 9 -24.92 13.16 26.69
N ALA A 10 -25.29 13.70 27.85
CA ALA A 10 -24.45 13.68 29.05
C ALA A 10 -24.22 12.25 29.58
N GLU A 11 -25.28 11.44 29.58
CA GLU A 11 -25.19 10.02 29.96
C GLU A 11 -24.29 9.23 29.00
N ALA A 12 -24.50 9.40 27.68
CA ALA A 12 -23.67 8.76 26.67
C ALA A 12 -22.18 9.15 26.81
N LEU A 13 -21.90 10.43 27.08
CA LEU A 13 -20.55 10.93 27.28
C LEU A 13 -19.91 10.38 28.57
N ALA A 14 -20.68 10.27 29.65
CA ALA A 14 -20.20 9.66 30.90
C ALA A 14 -19.82 8.19 30.70
N LEU A 15 -20.65 7.42 30.00
CA LEU A 15 -20.36 6.03 29.63
C LEU A 15 -19.11 5.95 28.74
N GLN A 16 -18.97 6.85 27.76
CA GLN A 16 -17.78 6.92 26.91
C GLN A 16 -16.51 7.21 27.72
N HIS A 17 -16.55 8.16 28.65
CA HIS A 17 -15.42 8.46 29.54
C HIS A 17 -15.07 7.31 30.49
N ALA A 18 -16.07 6.49 30.86
CA ALA A 18 -15.88 5.26 31.63
C ALA A 18 -15.37 4.07 30.77
N GLY A 19 -15.12 4.28 29.47
CA GLY A 19 -14.69 3.23 28.54
C GLY A 19 -15.80 2.27 28.10
N GLN A 20 -17.06 2.52 28.47
CA GLN A 20 -18.21 1.70 28.14
C GLN A 20 -18.80 2.10 26.79
N ILE A 21 -17.98 1.98 25.73
CA ILE A 21 -18.33 2.42 24.37
C ILE A 21 -19.59 1.72 23.85
N ASP A 22 -19.73 0.41 24.10
CA ASP A 22 -20.89 -0.38 23.66
C ASP A 22 -22.20 0.12 24.27
N ALA A 23 -22.16 0.63 25.50
CA ALA A 23 -23.32 1.24 26.17
C ALA A 23 -23.57 2.68 25.71
N ALA A 24 -22.51 3.44 25.41
CA ALA A 24 -22.60 4.82 24.95
C ALA A 24 -23.17 4.95 23.51
N MET A 25 -22.80 4.04 22.61
CA MET A 25 -23.12 4.12 21.18
C MET A 25 -24.64 4.12 20.87
N PRO A 26 -25.48 3.28 21.49
CA PRO A 26 -26.93 3.35 21.33
C PRO A 26 -27.51 4.70 21.75
N LEU A 27 -27.03 5.27 22.87
CA LEU A 27 -27.50 6.57 23.35
C LEU A 27 -27.12 7.71 22.41
N PHE A 28 -25.91 7.70 21.85
CA PHE A 28 -25.53 8.67 20.81
C PHE A 28 -26.42 8.56 19.56
N ARG A 29 -26.84 7.34 19.17
CA ARG A 29 -27.77 7.17 18.05
C ARG A 29 -29.17 7.71 18.38
N GLU A 30 -29.65 7.53 19.60
CA GLU A 30 -30.92 8.14 20.04
C GLU A 30 -30.85 9.67 20.05
N VAL A 31 -29.73 10.24 20.52
CA VAL A 31 -29.47 11.69 20.42
C VAL A 31 -29.58 12.15 18.96
N LEU A 32 -28.98 11.43 18.00
CA LEU A 32 -29.04 11.80 16.58
C LEU A 32 -30.41 11.59 15.93
N LYS A 33 -31.27 10.73 16.46
CA LYS A 33 -32.68 10.65 16.00
C LYS A 33 -33.46 11.91 16.38
N LEU A 34 -33.16 12.50 17.53
CA LEU A 34 -33.82 13.70 18.05
C LEU A 34 -33.20 15.00 17.51
N ASP A 35 -31.89 15.02 17.32
CA ASP A 35 -31.12 16.11 16.73
C ASP A 35 -29.99 15.54 15.84
N PRO A 36 -30.24 15.35 14.53
CA PRO A 36 -29.23 14.84 13.59
C PRO A 36 -27.97 15.70 13.52
N SER A 37 -28.04 16.97 13.92
CA SER A 37 -26.94 17.92 13.89
C SER A 37 -26.16 18.04 15.20
N HIS A 38 -26.49 17.24 16.21
CA HIS A 38 -25.86 17.34 17.52
C HIS A 38 -24.34 17.09 17.44
N ALA A 39 -23.55 18.12 17.71
CA ALA A 39 -22.11 18.10 17.43
C ALA A 39 -21.35 17.00 18.20
N GLN A 40 -21.60 16.85 19.50
CA GLN A 40 -20.91 15.86 20.34
C GLN A 40 -21.22 14.41 19.93
N ALA A 41 -22.48 14.10 19.64
CA ALA A 41 -22.89 12.74 19.25
C ALA A 41 -22.30 12.36 17.88
N ASN A 42 -22.34 13.28 16.92
CA ASN A 42 -21.65 13.11 15.65
C ASN A 42 -20.13 12.94 15.85
N PHE A 43 -19.50 13.74 16.72
CA PHE A 43 -18.08 13.60 17.02
C PHE A 43 -17.73 12.23 17.62
N SER A 44 -18.48 11.77 18.63
CA SER A 44 -18.26 10.49 19.30
C SER A 44 -18.46 9.29 18.36
N ILE A 45 -19.53 9.29 17.56
CA ILE A 45 -19.74 8.24 16.54
C ILE A 45 -18.65 8.31 15.47
N GLY A 46 -18.27 9.52 15.05
CA GLY A 46 -17.20 9.76 14.09
C GLY A 46 -15.86 9.19 14.53
N ILE A 47 -15.47 9.38 15.80
CA ILE A 47 -14.27 8.78 16.38
C ILE A 47 -14.35 7.26 16.39
N ALA A 48 -15.44 6.71 16.92
CA ALA A 48 -15.60 5.26 17.06
C ALA A 48 -15.53 4.56 15.70
N THR A 49 -16.16 5.13 14.68
CA THR A 49 -16.15 4.59 13.32
C THR A 49 -14.82 4.82 12.61
N TYR A 50 -14.13 5.94 12.86
CA TYR A 50 -12.76 6.16 12.36
C TYR A 50 -11.79 5.11 12.91
N GLN A 51 -11.85 4.84 14.22
CA GLN A 51 -11.04 3.83 14.89
C GLN A 51 -11.38 2.40 14.44
N ALA A 52 -12.65 2.13 14.15
CA ALA A 52 -13.10 0.87 13.56
C ALA A 52 -12.74 0.72 12.07
N GLY A 53 -12.18 1.76 11.44
CA GLY A 53 -11.82 1.76 10.02
C GLY A 53 -12.98 2.01 9.05
N ASP A 54 -14.20 2.28 9.54
CA ASP A 54 -15.34 2.71 8.71
C ASP A 54 -15.20 4.20 8.33
N LEU A 55 -14.26 4.46 7.42
CA LEU A 55 -13.93 5.81 6.96
C LEU A 55 -15.12 6.55 6.36
N ARG A 56 -16.05 5.84 5.71
CA ARG A 56 -17.22 6.46 5.09
C ARG A 56 -18.16 7.04 6.15
N THR A 57 -18.51 6.24 7.15
CA THR A 57 -19.36 6.70 8.24
C THR A 57 -18.64 7.75 9.10
N ALA A 58 -17.34 7.56 9.33
CA ALA A 58 -16.51 8.53 10.04
C ALA A 58 -16.52 9.90 9.35
N LEU A 59 -16.31 9.95 8.03
CA LEU A 59 -16.35 11.20 7.27
C LEU A 59 -17.69 11.92 7.38
N THR A 60 -18.80 11.19 7.24
CA THR A 60 -20.15 11.76 7.36
C THR A 60 -20.36 12.43 8.70
N HIS A 61 -20.08 11.73 9.80
CA HIS A 61 -20.31 12.27 11.14
C HIS A 61 -19.28 13.33 11.54
N LEU A 62 -18.01 13.16 11.19
CA LEU A 62 -16.96 14.16 11.48
C LEU A 62 -17.17 15.45 10.68
N ALA A 63 -17.71 15.38 9.46
CA ALA A 63 -18.07 16.57 8.69
C ALA A 63 -19.16 17.39 9.41
N ILE A 64 -20.23 16.74 9.86
CA ILE A 64 -21.31 17.41 10.62
C ILE A 64 -20.75 17.99 11.92
N ALA A 65 -19.95 17.23 12.66
CA ALA A 65 -19.31 17.71 13.89
C ALA A 65 -18.41 18.92 13.63
N ALA A 66 -17.61 18.91 12.56
CA ALA A 66 -16.71 20.01 12.20
C ALA A 66 -17.45 21.27 11.74
N GLU A 67 -18.64 21.12 11.14
CA GLU A 67 -19.52 22.22 10.78
C GLU A 67 -20.18 22.84 12.02
N LYS A 68 -20.70 22.01 12.94
CA LYS A 68 -21.47 22.48 14.11
C LYS A 68 -20.61 22.89 15.30
N ALA A 69 -19.38 22.38 15.39
CA ALA A 69 -18.37 22.80 16.36
C ALA A 69 -17.10 23.31 15.67
N PRO A 70 -17.18 24.41 14.89
CA PRO A 70 -16.08 24.86 14.04
C PRO A 70 -14.85 25.34 14.81
N LYS A 71 -15.01 25.68 16.10
CA LYS A 71 -13.93 26.15 16.98
C LYS A 71 -13.32 25.05 17.85
N HIS A 72 -13.71 23.79 17.68
CA HIS A 72 -13.15 22.66 18.43
C HIS A 72 -11.94 22.07 17.69
N PRO A 73 -10.69 22.21 18.20
CA PRO A 73 -9.49 21.81 17.47
C PRO A 73 -9.46 20.31 17.13
N GLN A 74 -9.81 19.46 18.11
CA GLN A 74 -9.76 18.00 17.95
C GLN A 74 -10.76 17.50 16.90
N THR A 75 -11.91 18.16 16.75
CA THR A 75 -12.88 17.83 15.70
C THR A 75 -12.34 18.17 14.32
N GLN A 76 -11.70 19.33 14.17
CA GLN A 76 -11.05 19.71 12.91
C GLN A 76 -9.87 18.78 12.59
N GLN A 77 -9.10 18.38 13.60
CA GLN A 77 -8.00 17.43 13.46
C GLN A 77 -8.49 16.07 12.94
N LEU A 78 -9.46 15.46 13.62
CA LEU A 78 -9.99 14.15 13.25
C LEU A 78 -10.71 14.17 11.90
N PHE A 79 -11.45 15.25 11.59
CA PHE A 79 -12.02 15.43 10.26
C PHE A 79 -10.94 15.51 9.18
N GLY A 80 -9.86 16.26 9.45
CA GLY A 80 -8.70 16.33 8.56
C GLY A 80 -8.03 14.98 8.34
N LEU A 81 -7.90 14.16 9.39
CA LEU A 81 -7.37 12.81 9.30
C LEU A 81 -8.27 11.85 8.50
N ALA A 82 -9.60 11.93 8.69
CA ALA A 82 -10.55 11.15 7.92
C ALA A 82 -10.48 11.50 6.41
N LEU A 83 -10.38 12.80 6.09
CA LEU A 83 -10.19 13.29 4.71
C LEU A 83 -8.85 12.85 4.12
N MET A 84 -7.79 12.86 4.93
CA MET A 84 -6.48 12.39 4.50
C MET A 84 -6.51 10.89 4.15
N ASN A 85 -7.19 10.08 4.97
CA ASN A 85 -7.33 8.65 4.74
C ASN A 85 -8.25 8.30 3.55
N SER A 86 -9.23 9.15 3.22
CA SER A 86 -10.00 8.99 1.98
C SER A 86 -9.28 9.49 0.72
N GLY A 87 -8.20 10.26 0.89
CA GLY A 87 -7.44 10.87 -0.22
C GLY A 87 -7.90 12.27 -0.61
N GLU A 88 -8.85 12.87 0.11
CA GLU A 88 -9.30 14.25 -0.05
C GLU A 88 -8.29 15.24 0.57
N TYR A 89 -7.07 15.25 0.02
CA TYR A 89 -5.95 16.03 0.54
C TYR A 89 -6.20 17.56 0.61
N PRO A 90 -6.90 18.20 -0.36
CA PRO A 90 -7.22 19.61 -0.24
C PRO A 90 -8.09 19.93 0.97
N GLY A 91 -9.12 19.09 1.22
CA GLY A 91 -9.98 19.19 2.39
C GLY A 91 -9.21 18.92 3.68
N ALA A 92 -8.40 17.85 3.71
CA ALA A 92 -7.55 17.51 4.84
C ALA A 92 -6.63 18.67 5.24
N ARG A 93 -6.01 19.33 4.26
CA ARG A 93 -5.18 20.52 4.48
C ARG A 93 -5.96 21.66 5.11
N ALA A 94 -7.17 21.93 4.64
CA ALA A 94 -8.00 23.01 5.16
C ALA A 94 -8.40 22.74 6.63
N ALA A 95 -8.85 21.51 6.93
CA ALA A 95 -9.24 21.09 8.26
C ALA A 95 -8.04 21.09 9.25
N LEU A 96 -6.90 20.52 8.88
CA LEU A 96 -5.70 20.50 9.72
C LEU A 96 -5.11 21.89 9.95
N ARG A 97 -5.11 22.78 8.95
CA ARG A 97 -4.70 24.19 9.15
C ARG A 97 -5.60 24.91 10.13
N LYS A 98 -6.92 24.67 10.06
CA LYS A 98 -7.88 25.23 11.01
C LYS A 98 -7.65 24.69 12.42
N ALA A 99 -7.42 23.38 12.56
CA ALA A 99 -7.04 22.76 13.82
C ALA A 99 -5.78 23.41 14.42
N ALA A 100 -4.74 23.62 13.60
CA ALA A 100 -3.49 24.26 14.01
C ALA A 100 -3.67 25.72 14.41
N SER A 101 -4.58 26.46 13.75
CA SER A 101 -4.89 27.84 14.16
C SER A 101 -5.66 27.93 15.48
N LEU A 102 -6.43 26.89 15.83
CA LEU A 102 -7.21 26.83 17.06
C LEU A 102 -6.36 26.33 18.24
N ALA A 103 -5.36 25.48 17.98
CA ALA A 103 -4.45 24.92 18.97
C ALA A 103 -3.00 24.89 18.42
N PRO A 104 -2.32 26.05 18.39
CA PRO A 104 -0.98 26.17 17.77
C PRO A 104 0.11 25.36 18.48
N ASP A 105 -0.08 25.03 19.76
CA ASP A 105 0.90 24.29 20.58
C ASP A 105 0.58 22.80 20.70
N ASN A 106 -0.40 22.29 19.95
CA ASN A 106 -0.70 20.86 19.91
C ASN A 106 0.26 20.13 18.95
N ALA A 107 1.17 19.34 19.50
CA ALA A 107 2.17 18.58 18.74
C ALA A 107 1.57 17.60 17.72
N ASP A 108 0.49 16.89 18.07
CA ASP A 108 -0.15 15.90 17.19
C ASP A 108 -0.69 16.54 15.90
N ILE A 109 -1.24 17.75 15.99
CA ILE A 109 -1.75 18.46 14.80
C ILE A 109 -0.59 18.76 13.83
N HIS A 110 0.56 19.19 14.34
CA HIS A 110 1.75 19.42 13.51
C HIS A 110 2.31 18.11 12.94
N ALA A 111 2.29 17.01 13.71
CA ALA A 111 2.68 15.71 13.21
C ALA A 111 1.79 15.25 12.05
N HIS A 112 0.47 15.39 12.17
CA HIS A 112 -0.48 15.05 11.10
C HIS A 112 -0.36 15.97 9.87
N MET A 113 0.03 17.24 10.04
CA MET A 113 0.43 18.09 8.92
C MET A 113 1.69 17.56 8.23
N GLY A 114 2.65 17.04 8.99
CA GLY A 114 3.82 16.34 8.48
C GLY A 114 3.45 15.14 7.62
N ASP A 115 2.51 14.31 8.08
CA ASP A 115 1.97 13.17 7.33
C ASP A 115 1.30 13.57 6.03
N LEU A 116 0.47 14.62 6.07
CA LEU A 116 -0.19 15.15 4.88
C LEU A 116 0.84 15.62 3.83
N HIS A 117 1.90 16.31 4.27
CA HIS A 117 2.98 16.73 3.38
C HIS A 117 3.76 15.53 2.81
N ARG A 118 4.03 14.51 3.63
CA ARG A 118 4.69 13.27 3.19
C ARG A 118 3.87 12.54 2.12
N LEU A 119 2.57 12.35 2.36
CA LEU A 119 1.63 11.75 1.40
C LEU A 119 1.48 12.57 0.11
N ARG A 120 1.79 13.87 0.16
CA ARG A 120 1.83 14.77 -0.99
C ARG A 120 3.21 14.88 -1.65
N HIS A 121 4.18 14.05 -1.26
CA HIS A 121 5.55 14.04 -1.75
C HIS A 121 6.28 15.38 -1.56
N LYS A 122 6.06 16.05 -0.42
CA LYS A 122 6.67 17.33 -0.05
C LYS A 122 7.63 17.15 1.15
N PRO A 123 8.82 16.55 0.96
CA PRO A 123 9.68 16.12 2.05
C PRO A 123 10.17 17.27 2.95
N VAL A 124 10.47 18.44 2.39
CA VAL A 124 10.92 19.61 3.16
C VAL A 124 9.84 20.10 4.12
N LEU A 125 8.61 20.27 3.61
CA LEU A 125 7.48 20.72 4.43
C LEU A 125 7.06 19.64 5.44
N SER A 126 7.20 18.37 5.10
CA SER A 126 6.96 17.24 6.01
C SER A 126 7.93 17.29 7.19
N ARG A 127 9.24 17.44 6.91
CA ARG A 127 10.29 17.58 7.93
C ARG A 127 10.01 18.73 8.87
N GLN A 128 9.77 19.93 8.33
CA GLN A 128 9.48 21.13 9.14
C GLN A 128 8.28 20.92 10.08
N SER A 129 7.22 20.27 9.60
CA SER A 129 6.04 19.98 10.42
C SER A 129 6.34 18.99 11.54
N TYR A 130 7.10 17.92 11.28
CA TYR A 130 7.51 16.99 12.32
C TYR A 130 8.49 17.60 13.32
N GLU A 131 9.45 18.41 12.86
CA GLU A 131 10.38 19.15 13.72
C GLU A 131 9.62 20.12 14.64
N LYS A 132 8.57 20.79 14.12
CA LYS A 132 7.70 21.62 14.94
C LYS A 132 6.97 20.78 16.00
N ALA A 133 6.42 19.62 15.64
CA ALA A 133 5.79 18.71 16.61
C ALA A 133 6.77 18.27 17.70
N LEU A 134 7.99 17.85 17.32
CA LEU A 134 9.04 17.42 18.25
C LEU A 134 9.59 18.56 19.12
N SER A 135 9.53 19.80 18.66
CA SER A 135 9.88 20.97 19.48
C SER A 135 8.84 21.26 20.57
N LEU A 136 7.57 20.89 20.35
CA LEU A 136 6.48 21.04 21.30
C LEU A 136 6.41 19.86 22.27
N ASP A 137 6.64 18.65 21.77
CA ASP A 137 6.73 17.41 22.54
C ASP A 137 7.83 16.49 21.94
N PRO A 138 9.03 16.44 22.54
CA PRO A 138 10.11 15.57 22.07
C PRO A 138 9.79 14.07 22.07
N SER A 139 8.75 13.65 22.80
CA SER A 139 8.30 12.26 22.90
C SER A 139 7.09 11.95 22.00
N ASN A 140 6.69 12.89 21.15
CA ASN A 140 5.51 12.74 20.30
C ASN A 140 5.63 11.54 19.36
N GLY A 141 4.83 10.49 19.62
CA GLY A 141 4.91 9.22 18.89
C GLY A 141 4.63 9.37 17.39
N TYR A 142 3.63 10.17 17.01
CA TYR A 142 3.29 10.43 15.61
C TYR A 142 4.45 11.09 14.88
N ALA A 143 5.09 12.09 15.48
CA ALA A 143 6.21 12.79 14.86
C ALA A 143 7.47 11.91 14.78
N LEU A 144 7.78 11.11 15.81
CA LEU A 144 8.93 10.20 15.78
C LEU A 144 8.78 9.11 14.71
N VAL A 145 7.60 8.47 14.63
CA VAL A 145 7.29 7.50 13.57
C VAL A 145 7.24 8.17 12.19
N GLY A 146 6.63 9.37 12.11
CA GLY A 146 6.53 10.16 10.88
C GLY A 146 7.89 10.56 10.30
N MET A 147 8.83 11.00 11.15
CA MET A 147 10.21 11.27 10.76
C MET A 147 10.89 10.01 10.21
N GLY A 148 10.76 8.87 10.88
CA GLY A 148 11.29 7.60 10.37
C GLY A 148 10.73 7.25 8.99
N GLN A 149 9.41 7.39 8.79
CA GLN A 149 8.78 7.14 7.48
C GLN A 149 9.22 8.14 6.41
N LEU A 150 9.44 9.41 6.77
CA LEU A 150 9.99 10.42 5.87
C LEU A 150 11.40 10.04 5.43
N GLU A 151 12.28 9.68 6.36
CA GLU A 151 13.66 9.26 6.05
C GLU A 151 13.68 8.05 5.12
N ILE A 152 12.83 7.04 5.35
CA ILE A 152 12.66 5.91 4.42
C ILE A 152 12.29 6.42 3.02
N SER A 153 11.30 7.31 2.92
CA SER A 153 10.80 7.77 1.62
C SER A 153 11.86 8.51 0.78
N ILE A 154 12.86 9.13 1.43
CA ILE A 154 13.97 9.83 0.78
C ILE A 154 15.28 9.01 0.76
N GLY A 155 15.27 7.77 1.26
CA GLY A 155 16.38 6.82 1.17
C GLY A 155 17.35 6.79 2.36
N ASN A 156 17.10 7.54 3.44
CA ASN A 156 17.97 7.64 4.61
C ASN A 156 17.66 6.54 5.66
N ILE A 157 17.90 5.27 5.32
CA ILE A 157 17.47 4.12 6.14
C ILE A 157 18.10 4.10 7.54
N ASP A 158 19.37 4.52 7.67
CA ASP A 158 20.04 4.58 8.98
C ASP A 158 19.41 5.63 9.90
N GLN A 159 19.09 6.80 9.36
CA GLN A 159 18.38 7.84 10.11
C GLN A 159 16.97 7.38 10.50
N ALA A 160 16.28 6.68 9.58
CA ALA A 160 14.97 6.10 9.86
C ALA A 160 15.01 5.13 11.05
N THR A 161 16.02 4.25 11.08
CA THR A 161 16.25 3.31 12.19
C THR A 161 16.40 4.07 13.50
N GLY A 162 17.21 5.13 13.53
CA GLY A 162 17.39 5.97 14.72
C GLY A 162 16.07 6.61 15.21
N TRP A 163 15.22 7.09 14.30
CA TRP A 163 13.91 7.65 14.66
C TRP A 163 12.94 6.60 15.22
N PHE A 164 12.87 5.42 14.60
CA PHE A 164 12.01 4.35 15.12
C PHE A 164 12.51 3.82 16.47
N THR A 165 13.83 3.74 16.68
CA THR A 165 14.38 3.41 18.01
C THR A 165 13.97 4.44 19.06
N LYS A 166 14.02 5.75 18.75
CA LYS A 166 13.51 6.80 19.65
C LYS A 166 12.01 6.64 19.94
N ALA A 167 11.21 6.29 18.93
CA ALA A 167 9.77 6.04 19.12
C ALA A 167 9.52 4.84 20.07
N VAL A 168 10.27 3.75 19.90
CA VAL A 168 10.21 2.59 20.80
C VAL A 168 10.59 2.99 22.24
N GLN A 169 11.65 3.78 22.42
CA GLN A 169 12.09 4.29 23.73
C GLN A 169 11.07 5.22 24.39
N ALA A 170 10.38 6.06 23.61
CA ALA A 170 9.32 6.94 24.10
C ALA A 170 8.07 6.16 24.55
N GLY A 171 7.89 4.92 24.07
CA GLY A 171 6.74 4.07 24.42
C GLY A 171 5.39 4.53 23.85
N LYS A 172 5.39 5.51 22.94
CA LYS A 172 4.21 6.02 22.21
C LYS A 172 4.19 5.43 20.81
N GLU A 173 2.99 5.12 20.29
CA GLU A 173 2.84 4.44 18.98
C GLU A 173 3.68 3.15 18.88
N LEU A 174 3.86 2.45 20.01
CA LEU A 174 4.84 1.37 20.16
C LEU A 174 4.64 0.20 19.16
N PRO A 175 3.42 -0.31 18.91
CA PRO A 175 3.19 -1.33 17.88
C PRO A 175 3.65 -0.91 16.49
N THR A 176 3.28 0.31 16.05
CA THR A 176 3.70 0.86 14.77
C THR A 176 5.21 1.07 14.72
N ALA A 177 5.82 1.60 15.79
CA ALA A 177 7.27 1.81 15.87
C ALA A 177 8.05 0.50 15.76
N LEU A 178 7.65 -0.54 16.51
CA LEU A 178 8.26 -1.88 16.46
C LEU A 178 8.10 -2.52 15.07
N HIS A 179 6.91 -2.40 14.48
CA HIS A 179 6.66 -2.88 13.12
C HIS A 179 7.56 -2.18 12.11
N ARG A 180 7.67 -0.85 12.13
CA ARG A 180 8.53 -0.13 11.19
C ARG A 180 10.01 -0.44 11.41
N LEU A 181 10.47 -0.50 12.67
CA LEU A 181 11.85 -0.83 13.02
C LEU A 181 12.25 -2.23 12.55
N ALA A 182 11.36 -3.22 12.69
CA ALA A 182 11.63 -4.59 12.25
C ALA A 182 11.94 -4.69 10.74
N PHE A 183 11.44 -3.75 9.93
CA PHE A 183 11.61 -3.72 8.48
C PHE A 183 12.73 -2.78 7.99
N THR A 184 13.44 -2.04 8.86
CA THR A 184 14.55 -1.18 8.41
C THR A 184 15.85 -1.94 8.15
N LYS A 185 15.99 -3.16 8.70
CA LYS A 185 17.18 -3.99 8.56
C LYS A 185 16.86 -5.48 8.48
N GLN A 186 17.89 -6.26 8.14
CA GLN A 186 17.89 -7.70 8.29
C GLN A 186 18.39 -8.07 9.71
N HIS A 187 17.76 -9.04 10.36
CA HIS A 187 18.14 -9.51 11.69
C HIS A 187 18.90 -10.84 11.60
N GLU A 188 20.19 -10.81 11.95
CA GLU A 188 21.05 -12.01 11.99
C GLU A 188 20.96 -12.76 13.33
N THR A 189 20.63 -12.03 14.39
CA THR A 189 20.49 -12.56 15.76
C THR A 189 19.18 -12.07 16.37
N ARG A 190 18.67 -12.78 17.38
CA ARG A 190 17.45 -12.41 18.09
C ARG A 190 17.60 -11.02 18.72
N PRO A 191 16.81 -10.00 18.31
CA PRO A 191 16.85 -8.67 18.90
C PRO A 191 15.99 -8.59 20.16
N THR A 192 16.34 -7.70 21.09
CA THR A 192 15.57 -7.45 22.32
C THR A 192 14.12 -7.01 22.06
N GLU A 193 13.89 -6.38 20.91
CA GLU A 193 12.59 -5.95 20.44
C GLU A 193 11.64 -7.14 20.23
N LEU A 194 12.15 -8.32 19.85
CA LEU A 194 11.32 -9.50 19.68
C LEU A 194 10.74 -9.97 21.04
N ASP A 195 11.52 -9.91 22.12
CA ASP A 195 11.05 -10.25 23.46
C ASP A 195 9.95 -9.28 23.93
N LEU A 196 10.11 -7.99 23.62
CA LEU A 196 9.09 -6.97 23.89
C LEU A 196 7.81 -7.23 23.06
N ILE A 197 7.95 -7.53 21.76
CA ILE A 197 6.82 -7.85 20.88
C ILE A 197 6.03 -9.04 21.42
N GLU A 198 6.72 -10.13 21.79
CA GLU A 198 6.09 -11.34 22.34
C GLU A 198 5.40 -11.08 23.68
N LYS A 199 6.01 -10.26 24.55
CA LYS A 199 5.38 -9.83 25.81
C LYS A 199 4.08 -9.06 25.54
N LEU A 200 4.09 -8.12 24.60
CA LEU A 200 2.91 -7.34 24.24
C LEU A 200 1.81 -8.22 23.64
N LEU A 201 2.17 -9.17 22.77
CA LEU A 201 1.22 -10.11 22.16
C LEU A 201 0.53 -11.04 23.17
N LYS A 202 1.13 -11.25 24.34
CA LYS A 202 0.54 -12.03 25.46
C LYS A 202 -0.33 -11.18 26.39
N SER A 203 -0.35 -9.86 26.24
CA SER A 203 -1.13 -8.97 27.11
C SER A 203 -2.61 -8.93 26.70
N SER A 204 -3.53 -8.93 27.65
CA SER A 204 -4.98 -8.83 27.35
C SER A 204 -5.38 -7.49 26.73
N GLN A 205 -4.57 -6.44 26.91
CA GLN A 205 -4.81 -5.12 26.32
C GLN A 205 -4.67 -5.13 24.79
N ILE A 206 -3.82 -6.00 24.23
CA ILE A 206 -3.65 -6.05 22.77
C ILE A 206 -4.85 -6.70 22.07
N ASP A 207 -5.62 -7.52 22.79
CA ASP A 207 -6.78 -8.21 22.23
C ASP A 207 -7.93 -7.27 21.90
N THR A 208 -7.99 -6.10 22.56
CA THR A 208 -8.96 -5.05 22.26
C THR A 208 -8.50 -4.09 21.15
N ASN A 209 -7.27 -4.23 20.65
CA ASN A 209 -6.73 -3.43 19.55
C ASN A 209 -6.20 -4.33 18.41
N PRO A 210 -7.09 -4.77 17.50
CA PRO A 210 -6.73 -5.64 16.38
C PRO A 210 -5.63 -5.06 15.49
N THR A 211 -5.64 -3.76 15.22
CA THR A 211 -4.63 -3.08 14.39
C THR A 211 -3.24 -3.21 15.01
N ALA A 212 -3.10 -2.86 16.29
CA ALA A 212 -1.83 -3.00 17.02
C ALA A 212 -1.38 -4.47 17.08
N LYS A 213 -2.31 -5.40 17.29
CA LYS A 213 -2.02 -6.84 17.29
C LYS A 213 -1.48 -7.31 15.93
N ALA A 214 -2.06 -6.83 14.83
CA ALA A 214 -1.58 -7.15 13.49
C ALA A 214 -0.17 -6.59 13.25
N GLU A 215 0.10 -5.34 13.61
CA GLU A 215 1.43 -4.71 13.49
C GLU A 215 2.52 -5.48 14.24
N LEU A 216 2.25 -5.89 15.48
CA LEU A 216 3.18 -6.70 16.26
C LEU A 216 3.43 -8.07 15.62
N ASN A 217 2.41 -8.71 15.05
CA ASN A 217 2.58 -9.95 14.31
C ASN A 217 3.37 -9.74 13.00
N TRP A 218 3.20 -8.61 12.30
CA TRP A 218 4.05 -8.28 11.16
C TRP A 218 5.52 -8.14 11.57
N ALA A 219 5.78 -7.47 12.69
CA ALA A 219 7.11 -7.28 13.25
C ALA A 219 7.77 -8.63 13.62
N ALA A 220 7.09 -9.45 14.43
CA ALA A 220 7.58 -10.77 14.83
C ALA A 220 7.82 -11.68 13.63
N GLY A 221 6.86 -11.73 12.68
CA GLY A 221 6.97 -12.53 11.46
C GLY A 221 8.20 -12.15 10.65
N LYS A 222 8.51 -10.85 10.50
CA LYS A 222 9.71 -10.38 9.81
C LYS A 222 11.00 -10.76 10.53
N ILE A 223 11.05 -10.64 11.86
CA ILE A 223 12.25 -11.00 12.63
C ILE A 223 12.51 -12.51 12.55
N TYR A 224 11.50 -13.34 12.80
CA TYR A 224 11.62 -14.81 12.66
C TYR A 224 11.99 -15.22 11.23
N TYR A 225 11.43 -14.54 10.22
CA TYR A 225 11.78 -14.75 8.82
C TYR A 225 13.28 -14.55 8.58
N ASP A 226 13.86 -13.47 9.09
CA ASP A 226 15.29 -13.19 8.89
C ASP A 226 16.16 -14.23 9.57
N LEU A 227 15.81 -14.61 10.81
CA LEU A 227 16.48 -15.65 11.61
C LEU A 227 16.40 -17.05 11.00
N GLY A 228 15.55 -17.26 10.00
CA GLY A 228 15.37 -18.56 9.33
C GLY A 228 14.37 -19.49 10.00
N ASP A 229 13.69 -19.05 11.06
CA ASP A 229 12.58 -19.78 11.67
C ASP A 229 11.31 -19.59 10.84
N THR A 230 11.19 -20.40 9.80
CA THR A 230 10.11 -20.27 8.82
C THR A 230 8.75 -20.67 9.38
N ALA A 231 8.71 -21.52 10.42
CA ALA A 231 7.50 -21.95 11.09
C ALA A 231 6.85 -20.78 11.83
N HIS A 232 7.57 -20.15 12.76
CA HIS A 232 7.07 -19.01 13.52
C HIS A 232 6.79 -17.81 12.61
N ALA A 233 7.64 -17.56 11.61
CA ALA A 233 7.40 -16.52 10.62
C ALA A 233 6.05 -16.70 9.91
N SER A 234 5.76 -17.93 9.44
CA SER A 234 4.51 -18.26 8.75
C SER A 234 3.28 -18.04 9.64
N ASP A 235 3.35 -18.45 10.91
CA ASP A 235 2.27 -18.31 11.89
C ASP A 235 1.94 -16.85 12.19
N HIS A 236 2.98 -16.04 12.43
CA HIS A 236 2.82 -14.62 12.67
C HIS A 236 2.27 -13.88 11.45
N PHE A 237 2.82 -14.11 10.25
CA PHE A 237 2.28 -13.48 9.04
C PHE A 237 0.83 -13.91 8.78
N ARG A 238 0.49 -15.19 8.96
CA ARG A 238 -0.89 -15.68 8.82
C ARG A 238 -1.84 -15.00 9.81
N THR A 239 -1.43 -14.85 11.06
CA THR A 239 -2.21 -14.17 12.10
C THR A 239 -2.41 -12.70 11.75
N ALA A 240 -1.34 -11.99 11.37
CA ALA A 240 -1.40 -10.59 10.97
C ALA A 240 -2.39 -10.38 9.82
N ARG A 241 -2.31 -11.21 8.77
CA ARG A 241 -3.20 -11.13 7.61
C ARG A 241 -4.66 -11.40 7.95
N ARG A 242 -4.94 -12.37 8.82
CA ARG A 242 -6.32 -12.71 9.24
C ARG A 242 -6.99 -11.55 9.98
N ILE A 243 -6.22 -10.80 10.75
CA ILE A 243 -6.70 -9.63 11.49
C ILE A 243 -6.82 -8.41 10.56
N HIS A 244 -5.81 -8.16 9.74
CA HIS A 244 -5.68 -6.95 8.93
C HIS A 244 -6.60 -6.91 7.71
N TYR A 245 -6.85 -8.05 7.06
CA TYR A 245 -7.65 -8.13 5.84
C TYR A 245 -9.03 -8.70 6.12
N ALA A 246 -10.08 -8.06 5.59
CA ALA A 246 -11.41 -8.67 5.50
C ALA A 246 -11.40 -9.93 4.60
N PRO A 247 -12.43 -10.81 4.66
CA PRO A 247 -12.56 -11.89 3.68
C PRO A 247 -12.57 -11.37 2.23
N PHE A 248 -12.01 -12.15 1.31
CA PHE A 248 -12.02 -11.85 -0.12
C PHE A 248 -13.05 -12.72 -0.84
N ASP A 249 -13.98 -12.08 -1.55
CA ASP A 249 -15.02 -12.76 -2.31
C ASP A 249 -14.47 -13.20 -3.69
N ILE A 250 -13.96 -14.44 -3.73
CA ILE A 250 -13.40 -15.04 -4.95
C ILE A 250 -14.47 -15.17 -6.04
N PRO A 251 -15.67 -15.74 -5.79
CA PRO A 251 -16.72 -15.81 -6.81
C PRO A 251 -17.07 -14.46 -7.44
N ALA A 252 -17.29 -13.42 -6.63
CA ALA A 252 -17.63 -12.10 -7.14
C ALA A 252 -16.48 -11.49 -7.97
N TYR A 253 -15.23 -11.73 -7.56
CA TYR A 253 -14.07 -11.28 -8.33
C TYR A 253 -13.99 -11.95 -9.71
N LYS A 254 -14.20 -13.28 -9.76
CA LYS A 254 -14.22 -14.04 -11.01
C LYS A 254 -15.33 -13.59 -11.94
N GLU A 255 -16.53 -13.39 -11.42
CA GLU A 255 -17.68 -12.85 -12.17
C GLU A 255 -17.34 -11.48 -12.76
N ARG A 256 -16.70 -10.60 -11.98
CA ARG A 256 -16.25 -9.29 -12.48
C ARG A 256 -15.21 -9.42 -13.60
N LEU A 257 -14.19 -10.26 -13.47
CA LEU A 257 -13.19 -10.40 -14.54
C LEU A 257 -13.76 -11.05 -15.79
N ALA A 258 -14.68 -12.01 -15.65
CA ALA A 258 -15.41 -12.57 -16.80
C ALA A 258 -16.20 -11.48 -17.52
N PHE A 259 -16.93 -10.65 -16.78
CA PHE A 259 -17.65 -9.49 -17.33
C PHE A 259 -16.73 -8.52 -18.10
N LEU A 260 -15.53 -8.23 -17.57
CA LEU A 260 -14.55 -7.38 -18.29
C LEU A 260 -14.16 -8.02 -19.63
N ARG A 261 -13.86 -9.33 -19.65
CA ARG A 261 -13.45 -10.04 -20.87
C ARG A 261 -14.58 -10.09 -21.91
N GLU A 262 -15.80 -10.36 -21.48
CA GLU A 262 -16.98 -10.44 -22.34
C GLU A 262 -17.43 -9.07 -22.87
N THR A 263 -17.28 -8.01 -22.07
CA THR A 263 -17.68 -6.65 -22.47
C THR A 263 -16.68 -6.04 -23.45
N PHE A 264 -15.39 -6.20 -23.17
CA PHE A 264 -14.30 -5.54 -23.85
C PHE A 264 -13.56 -6.52 -24.77
N ASP A 265 -14.22 -6.91 -25.85
CA ASP A 265 -13.68 -7.74 -26.92
C ASP A 265 -13.04 -6.91 -28.04
N GLN A 266 -12.46 -7.58 -29.04
CA GLN A 266 -11.84 -6.91 -30.20
C GLN A 266 -12.82 -5.95 -30.90
N ARG A 267 -14.08 -6.35 -31.08
CA ARG A 267 -15.13 -5.54 -31.71
C ARG A 267 -15.40 -4.25 -30.92
N PHE A 268 -15.37 -4.32 -29.58
CA PHE A 268 -15.54 -3.15 -28.72
C PHE A 268 -14.49 -2.07 -29.03
N PHE A 269 -13.23 -2.47 -29.24
CA PHE A 269 -12.13 -1.56 -29.55
C PHE A 269 -12.18 -1.05 -30.99
N GLU A 270 -12.46 -1.90 -31.97
CA GLU A 270 -12.58 -1.50 -33.37
C GLU A 270 -13.64 -0.40 -33.57
N GLN A 271 -14.80 -0.54 -32.91
CA GLN A 271 -15.86 0.47 -32.94
C GLN A 271 -15.49 1.81 -32.29
N ARG A 272 -14.43 1.84 -31.47
CA ARG A 272 -14.00 2.99 -30.68
C ARG A 272 -12.63 3.52 -31.10
N ALA A 273 -12.10 3.04 -32.22
CA ALA A 273 -10.85 3.52 -32.80
C ALA A 273 -10.90 5.05 -33.02
N GLY A 274 -9.88 5.76 -32.55
CA GLY A 274 -9.78 7.22 -32.69
C GLY A 274 -10.74 8.04 -31.81
N MET A 275 -11.38 7.43 -30.81
CA MET A 275 -12.23 8.18 -29.86
C MET A 275 -11.44 8.88 -28.74
N GLY A 276 -10.21 8.44 -28.45
CA GLY A 276 -9.31 9.10 -27.49
C GLY A 276 -8.51 10.27 -28.06
N THR A 277 -7.24 10.36 -27.66
CA THR A 277 -6.30 11.42 -28.05
C THR A 277 -5.02 10.84 -28.64
N ASN A 278 -4.25 11.68 -29.34
CA ASN A 278 -2.92 11.31 -29.84
C ASN A 278 -1.79 11.62 -28.85
N SER A 279 -2.11 11.91 -27.58
CA SER A 279 -1.08 12.20 -26.57
C SER A 279 -0.29 10.94 -26.22
N ALA A 280 1.03 11.02 -26.31
CA ALA A 280 1.98 10.00 -25.83
C ALA A 280 2.54 10.31 -24.43
N LYS A 281 2.03 11.35 -23.76
CA LYS A 281 2.55 11.80 -22.45
C LYS A 281 2.52 10.72 -21.35
N PRO A 282 1.47 9.88 -21.22
CA PRO A 282 1.47 8.84 -20.20
C PRO A 282 2.42 7.69 -20.54
N ILE A 283 3.19 7.23 -19.54
CA ILE A 283 3.84 5.91 -19.56
C ILE A 283 3.17 5.07 -18.47
N PHE A 284 2.40 4.06 -18.87
CA PHE A 284 1.66 3.22 -17.93
C PHE A 284 2.50 2.03 -17.48
N ILE A 285 2.70 1.89 -16.17
CA ILE A 285 3.47 0.80 -15.57
C ILE A 285 2.56 0.03 -14.62
N PHE A 286 2.26 -1.22 -14.94
CA PHE A 286 1.28 -2.03 -14.24
C PHE A 286 1.71 -3.50 -14.13
N GLY A 287 0.93 -4.29 -13.39
CA GLY A 287 1.20 -5.70 -13.10
C GLY A 287 0.78 -6.04 -11.68
N MET A 288 1.13 -7.21 -11.18
CA MET A 288 0.89 -7.52 -9.77
C MET A 288 1.68 -6.59 -8.83
N PRO A 289 1.11 -6.13 -7.70
CA PRO A 289 1.92 -5.45 -6.71
C PRO A 289 3.08 -6.37 -6.29
N ARG A 290 4.28 -5.78 -6.12
CA ARG A 290 5.55 -6.50 -5.87
C ARG A 290 6.16 -7.23 -7.07
N SER A 291 5.67 -7.03 -8.29
CA SER A 291 6.25 -7.58 -9.52
C SER A 291 7.43 -6.77 -10.11
N GLY A 292 7.81 -5.65 -9.51
CA GLY A 292 8.91 -4.80 -10.02
C GLY A 292 8.48 -3.46 -10.63
N THR A 293 7.19 -3.11 -10.58
CA THR A 293 6.66 -1.84 -11.12
C THR A 293 7.36 -0.59 -10.59
N THR A 294 7.74 -0.58 -9.30
CA THR A 294 8.49 0.56 -8.73
C THR A 294 9.91 0.66 -9.30
N LEU A 295 10.59 -0.48 -9.52
CA LEU A 295 11.93 -0.49 -10.11
C LEU A 295 11.89 0.04 -11.55
N ALA A 296 10.92 -0.43 -12.35
CA ALA A 296 10.72 0.05 -13.72
C ALA A 296 10.49 1.57 -13.77
N GLU A 297 9.64 2.09 -12.87
CA GLU A 297 9.41 3.53 -12.75
C GLU A 297 10.69 4.28 -12.36
N GLN A 298 11.47 3.80 -11.39
CA GLN A 298 12.69 4.48 -10.97
C GLN A 298 13.75 4.51 -12.07
N ILE A 299 13.87 3.45 -12.88
CA ILE A 299 14.76 3.44 -14.06
C ILE A 299 14.35 4.55 -15.02
N LEU A 300 13.06 4.60 -15.39
CA LEU A 300 12.54 5.60 -16.33
C LEU A 300 12.61 7.02 -15.78
N ALA A 301 12.36 7.22 -14.48
CA ALA A 301 12.36 8.53 -13.82
C ALA A 301 13.75 9.19 -13.74
N ARG A 302 14.83 8.47 -14.09
CA ARG A 302 16.16 9.06 -14.26
C ARG A 302 16.38 9.70 -15.62
N HIS A 303 15.54 9.37 -16.60
CA HIS A 303 15.59 10.00 -17.91
C HIS A 303 15.12 11.46 -17.79
N SER A 304 15.86 12.41 -18.36
CA SER A 304 15.60 13.85 -18.20
C SER A 304 14.23 14.30 -18.73
N ASP A 305 13.63 13.53 -19.63
CA ASP A 305 12.34 13.81 -20.27
C ASP A 305 11.16 13.01 -19.67
N VAL A 306 11.37 12.36 -18.52
CA VAL A 306 10.36 11.58 -17.80
C VAL A 306 10.24 12.09 -16.37
N ALA A 307 9.03 12.44 -15.96
CA ALA A 307 8.74 12.69 -14.55
C ALA A 307 8.06 11.47 -13.91
N SER A 308 8.43 11.16 -12.66
CA SER A 308 7.72 10.14 -11.88
C SER A 308 6.36 10.68 -11.41
N GLY A 309 5.28 10.06 -11.87
CA GLY A 309 3.93 10.37 -11.37
C GLY A 309 3.49 9.46 -10.23
N GLY A 310 4.14 8.33 -9.98
CA GLY A 310 3.73 7.38 -8.94
C GLY A 310 2.34 6.79 -9.22
N GLU A 311 1.58 6.54 -8.15
CA GLU A 311 0.26 5.89 -8.19
C GLU A 311 -0.87 6.90 -8.44
N GLN A 312 -1.22 7.13 -9.71
CA GLN A 312 -2.35 8.02 -10.05
C GLN A 312 -3.69 7.35 -9.75
N ARG A 313 -4.60 8.10 -9.14
CA ARG A 313 -5.91 7.57 -8.70
C ARG A 313 -7.03 7.72 -9.73
N PHE A 314 -6.79 8.41 -10.84
CA PHE A 314 -7.81 8.78 -11.83
C PHE A 314 -8.66 7.59 -12.29
N PHE A 315 -8.03 6.51 -12.78
CA PHE A 315 -8.75 5.35 -13.28
C PHE A 315 -9.48 4.58 -12.18
N ARG A 316 -8.96 4.56 -10.95
CA ARG A 316 -9.62 3.95 -9.80
C ARG A 316 -10.84 4.75 -9.36
N HIS A 317 -10.77 6.08 -9.36
CA HIS A 317 -11.95 6.91 -9.11
C HIS A 317 -13.00 6.71 -10.20
N PHE A 318 -12.60 6.69 -11.47
CA PHE A 318 -13.52 6.35 -12.56
C PHE A 318 -14.17 4.97 -12.35
N GLN A 319 -13.39 3.93 -12.03
CA GLN A 319 -13.90 2.59 -11.78
C GLN A 319 -14.95 2.56 -10.65
N ASN A 320 -14.70 3.30 -9.57
CA ASN A 320 -15.60 3.43 -8.43
C ASN A 320 -16.88 4.19 -8.80
N ASP A 321 -16.75 5.39 -9.36
CA ASP A 321 -17.86 6.28 -9.71
C ASP A 321 -18.74 5.65 -10.80
N PHE A 322 -18.12 4.88 -11.70
CA PHE A 322 -18.83 4.13 -12.72
C PHE A 322 -19.44 2.82 -12.17
N GLY A 323 -19.28 2.50 -10.89
CA GLY A 323 -19.90 1.33 -10.26
C GLY A 323 -19.33 -0.01 -10.72
N MET A 324 -18.14 -0.02 -11.33
CA MET A 324 -17.51 -1.23 -11.86
C MET A 324 -16.96 -2.17 -10.78
N LEU A 325 -16.87 -1.72 -9.52
CA LEU A 325 -16.52 -2.58 -8.39
C LEU A 325 -17.70 -3.37 -7.82
N ALA A 326 -18.94 -2.98 -8.15
CA ALA A 326 -20.14 -3.70 -7.75
C ALA A 326 -20.35 -4.95 -8.62
N LYS A 327 -21.36 -5.76 -8.27
CA LYS A 327 -21.76 -6.91 -9.09
C LYS A 327 -22.10 -6.43 -10.51
N PRO A 328 -21.56 -7.06 -11.57
CA PRO A 328 -21.91 -6.74 -12.94
C PRO A 328 -23.43 -6.80 -13.19
N SER A 329 -23.91 -5.96 -14.10
CA SER A 329 -25.33 -5.92 -14.50
C SER A 329 -25.47 -5.48 -15.96
N ALA A 330 -26.58 -5.87 -16.59
CA ALA A 330 -26.91 -5.43 -17.95
C ALA A 330 -26.98 -3.89 -18.08
N ALA A 331 -27.42 -3.19 -17.02
CA ALA A 331 -27.45 -1.73 -17.00
C ALA A 331 -26.04 -1.12 -17.02
N LEU A 332 -25.10 -1.71 -16.27
CA LEU A 332 -23.70 -1.30 -16.30
C LEU A 332 -23.08 -1.54 -17.68
N GLU A 333 -23.32 -2.72 -18.26
CA GLU A 333 -22.84 -3.07 -19.61
C GLU A 333 -23.36 -2.10 -20.67
N ALA A 334 -24.68 -1.86 -20.68
CA ALA A 334 -25.30 -0.92 -21.61
C ALA A 334 -24.69 0.48 -21.48
N ARG A 335 -24.41 0.93 -20.25
CA ARG A 335 -23.77 2.24 -20.02
C ARG A 335 -22.32 2.28 -20.51
N LEU A 336 -21.54 1.23 -20.28
CA LEU A 336 -20.17 1.12 -20.80
C LEU A 336 -20.16 1.15 -22.33
N ARG A 337 -21.07 0.41 -22.97
CA ARG A 337 -21.19 0.35 -24.43
C ARG A 337 -21.72 1.66 -25.03
N ALA A 338 -22.57 2.39 -24.31
CA ALA A 338 -23.12 3.66 -24.77
C ALA A 338 -22.12 4.83 -24.73
N MET A 339 -20.99 4.71 -24.02
CA MET A 339 -19.96 5.75 -23.98
C MET A 339 -19.49 6.11 -25.40
N GLY A 340 -19.58 7.39 -25.72
CA GLY A 340 -19.23 7.95 -27.01
C GLY A 340 -17.94 8.77 -26.99
N LYS A 341 -17.61 9.25 -28.19
CA LYS A 341 -16.38 10.01 -28.47
C LYS A 341 -16.19 11.25 -27.57
N SER A 342 -17.27 11.97 -27.27
CA SER A 342 -17.21 13.18 -26.43
C SER A 342 -16.82 12.86 -25.00
N GLU A 343 -17.35 11.77 -24.41
CA GLU A 343 -17.02 11.35 -23.06
C GLU A 343 -15.57 10.86 -22.97
N PHE A 344 -15.11 10.04 -23.92
CA PHE A 344 -13.71 9.59 -23.95
C PHE A 344 -12.74 10.77 -24.06
N ARG A 345 -13.02 11.75 -24.93
CA ARG A 345 -12.17 12.94 -25.05
C ARG A 345 -12.12 13.77 -23.77
N LEU A 346 -13.26 13.94 -23.10
CA LEU A 346 -13.31 14.65 -21.82
C LEU A 346 -12.49 13.93 -20.74
N LEU A 347 -12.60 12.61 -20.64
CA LEU A 347 -11.82 11.81 -19.70
C LEU A 347 -10.32 11.93 -20.00
N ALA A 348 -9.92 11.81 -21.26
CA ALA A 348 -8.52 11.93 -21.65
C ALA A 348 -7.97 13.33 -21.37
N GLN A 349 -8.73 14.39 -21.64
CA GLN A 349 -8.31 15.76 -21.34
C GLN A 349 -8.11 15.98 -19.84
N ARG A 350 -9.05 15.52 -19.00
CA ARG A 350 -8.94 15.61 -17.53
C ARG A 350 -7.69 14.89 -17.03
N TYR A 351 -7.45 13.68 -17.50
CA TYR A 351 -6.27 12.92 -17.11
C TYR A 351 -4.96 13.58 -17.54
N ILE A 352 -4.91 14.19 -18.74
CA ILE A 352 -3.73 14.94 -19.18
C ILE A 352 -3.47 16.17 -18.31
N GLU A 353 -4.51 16.87 -17.85
CA GLU A 353 -4.34 17.99 -16.91
C GLU A 353 -3.80 17.51 -15.54
N ASP A 354 -4.27 16.36 -15.05
CA ASP A 354 -3.70 15.74 -13.84
C ASP A 354 -2.20 15.43 -14.01
N LEU A 355 -1.80 14.87 -15.15
CA LEU A 355 -0.38 14.62 -15.44
C LEU A 355 0.44 15.91 -15.62
N LYS A 356 -0.13 16.97 -16.18
CA LYS A 356 0.54 18.29 -16.27
C LYS A 356 0.74 18.92 -14.89
N ALA A 357 -0.17 18.65 -13.94
CA ALA A 357 0.00 19.08 -12.55
C ALA A 357 1.14 18.34 -11.84
N VAL A 358 1.47 17.12 -12.27
CA VAL A 358 2.71 16.42 -11.85
C VAL A 358 3.92 17.08 -12.51
N SER A 359 3.93 17.19 -13.84
CA SER A 359 4.99 17.86 -14.59
C SER A 359 4.47 18.39 -15.92
N SER A 360 4.56 19.71 -16.07
CA SER A 360 4.33 20.40 -17.35
C SER A 360 5.58 20.44 -18.24
N ARG A 361 6.76 20.17 -17.69
CA ARG A 361 8.06 20.34 -18.37
C ARG A 361 8.50 19.10 -19.15
N THR A 362 8.24 17.92 -18.61
CA THR A 362 8.66 16.65 -19.23
C THR A 362 7.65 16.21 -20.28
N ARG A 363 8.16 15.63 -21.38
CA ARG A 363 7.35 15.02 -22.44
C ARG A 363 6.52 13.87 -21.90
N HIS A 364 7.08 13.08 -20.99
CA HIS A 364 6.41 11.94 -20.39
C HIS A 364 6.23 12.08 -18.87
N VAL A 365 5.17 11.43 -18.37
CA VAL A 365 4.90 11.23 -16.96
C VAL A 365 4.51 9.77 -16.75
N THR A 366 5.18 9.09 -15.83
CA THR A 366 4.80 7.71 -15.47
C THR A 366 3.52 7.72 -14.66
N ASP A 367 2.62 6.77 -14.95
CA ASP A 367 1.57 6.34 -14.04
C ASP A 367 1.84 4.89 -13.68
N LYS A 368 2.47 4.72 -12.53
CA LYS A 368 2.82 3.43 -11.96
C LYS A 368 1.74 3.07 -10.96
N MET A 369 0.74 2.33 -11.40
CA MET A 369 -0.32 1.78 -10.56
C MET A 369 -0.48 0.30 -10.92
N PRO A 370 -0.04 -0.63 -10.04
CA PRO A 370 -0.06 -2.06 -10.35
C PRO A 370 -1.42 -2.54 -10.86
N HIS A 371 -2.51 -2.15 -10.17
CA HIS A 371 -3.89 -2.55 -10.48
C HIS A 371 -4.48 -1.91 -11.76
N ASN A 372 -3.76 -1.03 -12.47
CA ASN A 372 -4.24 -0.51 -13.75
C ASN A 372 -4.50 -1.62 -14.79
N PHE A 373 -4.00 -2.85 -14.56
CA PHE A 373 -4.35 -4.01 -15.37
C PHE A 373 -5.88 -4.26 -15.46
N GLU A 374 -6.69 -3.84 -14.49
CA GLU A 374 -8.17 -3.96 -14.56
C GLU A 374 -8.81 -2.87 -15.44
N MET A 375 -8.07 -1.81 -15.79
CA MET A 375 -8.56 -0.62 -16.48
C MET A 375 -7.93 -0.37 -17.85
N LEU A 376 -7.12 -1.32 -18.36
CA LEU A 376 -6.41 -1.16 -19.63
C LEU A 376 -7.33 -0.89 -20.82
N TRP A 377 -8.56 -1.43 -20.80
CA TRP A 377 -9.56 -1.17 -21.84
C TRP A 377 -9.79 0.34 -22.05
N LEU A 378 -9.96 1.10 -20.95
CA LEU A 378 -10.20 2.53 -21.02
C LEU A 378 -8.92 3.25 -21.43
N MET A 379 -7.80 2.88 -20.81
CA MET A 379 -6.51 3.50 -21.05
C MET A 379 -6.10 3.39 -22.53
N ALA A 380 -6.27 2.23 -23.15
CA ALA A 380 -5.98 1.98 -24.57
C ALA A 380 -6.85 2.82 -25.51
N ILE A 381 -8.13 3.02 -25.18
CA ILE A 381 -9.01 3.90 -25.95
C ILE A 381 -8.58 5.36 -25.82
N LEU A 382 -8.28 5.81 -24.61
CA LEU A 382 -7.94 7.20 -24.33
C LEU A 382 -6.57 7.61 -24.92
N PHE A 383 -5.59 6.70 -24.87
CA PHE A 383 -4.18 6.98 -25.18
C PHE A 383 -3.53 5.90 -26.05
N PRO A 384 -4.01 5.67 -27.28
CA PRO A 384 -3.45 4.65 -28.18
C PRO A 384 -1.97 4.86 -28.56
N LYS A 385 -1.38 6.03 -28.26
CA LYS A 385 0.04 6.35 -28.49
C LYS A 385 0.88 6.39 -27.21
N ALA A 386 0.32 6.03 -26.06
CA ALA A 386 1.07 5.90 -24.80
C ALA A 386 1.89 4.61 -24.78
N SER A 387 2.88 4.54 -23.88
CA SER A 387 3.65 3.33 -23.65
C SER A 387 3.01 2.49 -22.53
N TYR A 388 2.89 1.18 -22.76
CA TYR A 388 2.31 0.22 -21.82
C TYR A 388 3.37 -0.81 -21.41
N ILE A 389 3.70 -0.81 -20.12
CA ILE A 389 4.73 -1.67 -19.52
C ILE A 389 4.08 -2.57 -18.47
N HIS A 390 4.10 -3.86 -18.74
CA HIS A 390 3.60 -4.90 -17.86
C HIS A 390 4.77 -5.56 -17.12
N CYS A 391 4.90 -5.29 -15.83
CA CYS A 391 5.95 -5.89 -15.00
C CYS A 391 5.53 -7.28 -14.54
N VAL A 392 6.32 -8.28 -14.93
CA VAL A 392 6.10 -9.70 -14.65
C VAL A 392 7.20 -10.23 -13.75
N ARG A 393 6.85 -11.06 -12.78
CA ARG A 393 7.77 -11.74 -11.88
C ARG A 393 7.27 -13.15 -11.63
N SER A 394 8.14 -14.04 -11.16
CA SER A 394 7.77 -15.34 -10.59
C SER A 394 6.48 -15.23 -9.74
N PRO A 395 5.43 -16.00 -10.07
CA PRO A 395 4.16 -15.95 -9.34
C PRO A 395 4.33 -16.25 -7.86
N ALA A 396 5.11 -17.27 -7.51
CA ALA A 396 5.35 -17.62 -6.11
C ALA A 396 6.13 -16.53 -5.37
N ASP A 397 7.17 -15.93 -5.96
CA ASP A 397 7.92 -14.85 -5.31
C ASP A 397 7.05 -13.60 -5.10
N THR A 398 6.19 -13.29 -6.07
CA THR A 398 5.22 -12.19 -5.98
C THR A 398 4.25 -12.43 -4.83
N CYS A 399 3.60 -13.60 -4.80
CA CYS A 399 2.64 -13.98 -3.76
C CYS A 399 3.29 -14.08 -2.37
N VAL A 400 4.48 -14.66 -2.24
CA VAL A 400 5.22 -14.70 -0.97
C VAL A 400 5.55 -13.30 -0.48
N SER A 401 5.93 -12.39 -1.38
CA SER A 401 6.15 -10.99 -1.01
C SER A 401 4.86 -10.33 -0.52
N LEU A 402 3.71 -10.59 -1.14
CA LEU A 402 2.40 -10.07 -0.70
C LEU A 402 1.96 -10.66 0.65
N LEU A 403 2.25 -11.93 0.89
CA LEU A 403 1.91 -12.62 2.13
C LEU A 403 2.81 -12.19 3.31
N SER A 404 3.97 -11.61 3.06
CA SER A 404 4.96 -11.25 4.10
C SER A 404 5.06 -9.74 4.39
N HIS A 405 4.22 -8.91 3.76
CA HIS A 405 4.23 -7.45 3.97
C HIS A 405 2.81 -6.92 4.23
N ALA A 406 2.71 -5.91 5.10
CA ALA A 406 1.47 -5.21 5.37
C ALA A 406 1.10 -4.28 4.19
N MET A 407 0.24 -4.77 3.28
CA MET A 407 -0.36 -3.95 2.21
C MET A 407 -1.57 -3.18 2.75
N SER A 408 -2.10 -2.22 1.98
CA SER A 408 -3.35 -1.55 2.38
C SER A 408 -4.51 -2.55 2.47
N PRO A 409 -5.51 -2.34 3.34
CA PRO A 409 -6.64 -3.26 3.52
C PRO A 409 -7.42 -3.61 2.25
N ALA A 410 -7.33 -2.77 1.21
CA ALA A 410 -7.90 -3.03 -0.12
C ALA A 410 -7.29 -4.25 -0.84
N HIS A 411 -6.14 -4.75 -0.38
CA HIS A 411 -5.49 -5.96 -0.90
C HIS A 411 -5.97 -7.21 -0.15
N ASN A 412 -7.25 -7.27 0.20
CA ASN A 412 -7.81 -8.34 1.02
C ASN A 412 -7.71 -9.74 0.39
N TYR A 413 -7.46 -9.83 -0.92
CA TYR A 413 -7.03 -11.06 -1.58
C TYR A 413 -5.73 -11.66 -1.01
N CYS A 414 -4.94 -10.90 -0.25
CA CYS A 414 -3.75 -11.38 0.46
C CYS A 414 -4.10 -12.10 1.77
N ARG A 415 -5.37 -12.21 2.18
CA ARG A 415 -5.74 -12.81 3.48
C ARG A 415 -5.26 -14.25 3.62
N THR A 416 -5.45 -15.08 2.59
CA THR A 416 -5.02 -16.49 2.57
C THR A 416 -4.15 -16.78 1.35
N GLN A 417 -3.43 -17.91 1.42
CA GLN A 417 -2.64 -18.39 0.29
C GLN A 417 -3.53 -18.74 -0.91
N THR A 418 -4.66 -19.42 -0.65
CA THR A 418 -5.65 -19.76 -1.67
C THR A 418 -6.22 -18.52 -2.36
N SER A 419 -6.53 -17.47 -1.59
CA SER A 419 -7.11 -16.25 -2.16
C SER A 419 -6.12 -15.50 -3.05
N VAL A 420 -4.86 -15.36 -2.63
CA VAL A 420 -3.85 -14.64 -3.42
C VAL A 420 -3.41 -15.46 -4.65
N GLY A 421 -3.30 -16.78 -4.53
CA GLY A 421 -2.98 -17.66 -5.66
C GLY A 421 -4.10 -17.65 -6.70
N THR A 422 -5.36 -17.71 -6.26
CA THR A 422 -6.52 -17.61 -7.16
C THR A 422 -6.58 -16.23 -7.83
N TYR A 423 -6.39 -15.16 -7.06
CA TYR A 423 -6.34 -13.79 -7.60
C TYR A 423 -5.28 -13.67 -8.69
N TYR A 424 -4.06 -14.20 -8.45
CA TYR A 424 -2.98 -14.17 -9.42
C TYR A 424 -3.35 -14.89 -10.72
N ARG A 425 -3.98 -16.07 -10.62
CA ARG A 425 -4.43 -16.82 -11.81
C ARG A 425 -5.46 -16.05 -12.63
N GLU A 426 -6.45 -15.45 -11.97
CA GLU A 426 -7.47 -14.64 -12.64
C GLU A 426 -6.85 -13.38 -13.28
N TYR A 427 -5.87 -12.75 -12.63
CA TYR A 427 -5.05 -11.69 -13.23
C TYR A 427 -4.32 -12.15 -14.49
N MET A 428 -3.68 -13.33 -14.47
CA MET A 428 -3.00 -13.88 -15.66
C MET A 428 -3.97 -14.15 -16.79
N THR A 429 -5.16 -14.69 -16.50
CA THR A 429 -6.21 -14.90 -17.51
C THR A 429 -6.69 -13.57 -18.10
N LEU A 430 -6.86 -12.54 -17.27
CA LEU A 430 -7.24 -11.20 -17.75
C LEU A 430 -6.14 -10.57 -18.61
N MET A 431 -4.87 -10.70 -18.22
CA MET A 431 -3.74 -10.19 -19.00
C MET A 431 -3.59 -10.91 -20.35
N ALA A 432 -3.89 -12.22 -20.42
CA ALA A 432 -3.91 -12.95 -21.68
C ALA A 432 -4.97 -12.37 -22.64
N HIS A 433 -6.19 -12.13 -22.13
CA HIS A 433 -7.25 -11.48 -22.89
C HIS A 433 -6.81 -10.10 -23.39
N TRP A 434 -6.22 -9.27 -22.54
CA TRP A 434 -5.74 -7.94 -22.92
C TRP A 434 -4.70 -7.94 -24.03
N LYS A 435 -3.77 -8.91 -24.03
CA LYS A 435 -2.78 -9.05 -25.11
C LYS A 435 -3.40 -9.45 -26.44
N GLU A 436 -4.57 -10.09 -26.41
CA GLU A 436 -5.29 -10.51 -27.62
C GLU A 436 -6.11 -9.36 -28.22
N VAL A 437 -6.82 -8.58 -27.38
CA VAL A 437 -7.86 -7.66 -27.87
C VAL A 437 -7.48 -6.19 -27.88
N LEU A 438 -6.48 -5.76 -27.10
CA LEU A 438 -6.18 -4.32 -26.98
C LEU A 438 -5.46 -3.80 -28.22
N PRO A 439 -5.83 -2.61 -28.74
CA PRO A 439 -5.21 -2.00 -29.92
C PRO A 439 -3.91 -1.24 -29.56
N VAL A 440 -3.11 -1.75 -28.62
CA VAL A 440 -1.85 -1.16 -28.17
C VAL A 440 -0.82 -2.25 -27.90
N GLU A 441 0.46 -1.93 -28.07
CA GLU A 441 1.54 -2.85 -27.73
C GLU A 441 1.81 -2.84 -26.22
N ILE A 442 1.66 -4.00 -25.58
CA ILE A 442 2.04 -4.20 -24.18
C ILE A 442 3.41 -4.88 -24.13
N ARG A 443 4.39 -4.17 -23.58
CA ARG A 443 5.71 -4.75 -23.31
C ARG A 443 5.72 -5.46 -21.96
N ASP A 444 6.03 -6.75 -21.97
CA ASP A 444 6.39 -7.47 -20.76
C ASP A 444 7.81 -7.11 -20.32
N LEU A 445 7.96 -6.75 -19.05
CA LEU A 445 9.25 -6.56 -18.38
C LEU A 445 9.38 -7.62 -17.29
N SER A 446 10.20 -8.65 -17.53
CA SER A 446 10.50 -9.67 -16.52
C SER A 446 11.45 -9.11 -15.47
N TYR A 447 11.06 -9.21 -14.20
CA TYR A 447 11.88 -8.85 -13.06
C TYR A 447 13.18 -9.66 -13.04
N GLU A 448 13.10 -10.97 -13.23
CA GLU A 448 14.24 -11.87 -13.24
C GLU A 448 15.26 -11.49 -14.32
N ARG A 449 14.80 -11.28 -15.56
CA ARG A 449 15.68 -10.84 -16.65
C ARG A 449 16.30 -9.47 -16.35
N LEU A 450 15.52 -8.53 -15.83
CA LEU A 450 16.01 -7.18 -15.49
C LEU A 450 17.09 -7.21 -14.41
N VAL A 451 16.96 -8.07 -13.39
CA VAL A 451 17.97 -8.15 -12.32
C VAL A 451 19.22 -8.94 -12.73
N HIS A 452 19.11 -9.85 -13.70
CA HIS A 452 20.25 -10.58 -14.27
C HIS A 452 21.00 -9.77 -15.31
N ASP A 453 20.30 -8.97 -16.11
CA ASP A 453 20.86 -8.20 -17.21
C ASP A 453 20.25 -6.78 -17.21
N GLN A 454 20.75 -5.94 -16.30
CA GLN A 454 20.20 -4.60 -16.11
C GLN A 454 20.34 -3.75 -17.37
N VAL A 455 21.50 -3.82 -18.04
CA VAL A 455 21.87 -2.86 -19.09
C VAL A 455 20.94 -3.01 -20.28
N ASP A 456 20.81 -4.23 -20.83
CA ASP A 456 20.03 -4.43 -22.04
C ASP A 456 18.52 -4.33 -21.76
N GLN A 457 18.07 -4.81 -20.60
CA GLN A 457 16.66 -4.69 -20.22
C GLN A 457 16.25 -3.24 -19.97
N SER A 458 17.13 -2.41 -19.36
CA SER A 458 16.87 -0.97 -19.16
C SER A 458 16.89 -0.21 -20.48
N ARG A 459 17.85 -0.50 -21.37
CA ARG A 459 17.91 0.11 -22.71
C ARG A 459 16.65 -0.17 -23.52
N SER A 460 16.25 -1.44 -23.56
CA SER A 460 15.05 -1.86 -24.27
C SER A 460 13.75 -1.32 -23.65
N LEU A 461 13.73 -1.08 -22.32
CA LEU A 461 12.62 -0.40 -21.64
C LEU A 461 12.50 1.08 -22.04
N VAL A 462 13.63 1.80 -22.11
CA VAL A 462 13.69 3.21 -22.53
C VAL A 462 13.30 3.36 -24.00
N ASP A 463 13.82 2.47 -24.86
CA ASP A 463 13.50 2.44 -26.29
C ASP A 463 12.00 2.22 -26.55
N HIS A 464 11.35 1.30 -25.81
CA HIS A 464 9.89 1.10 -25.86
C HIS A 464 9.09 2.36 -25.52
N CYS A 465 9.67 3.28 -24.76
CA CYS A 465 9.05 4.56 -24.43
C CYS A 465 9.27 5.63 -25.53
N GLY A 466 9.96 5.31 -26.62
CA GLY A 466 10.31 6.26 -27.67
C GLY A 466 11.30 7.33 -27.22
N LEU A 467 12.21 6.94 -26.31
CA LEU A 467 13.21 7.81 -25.68
C LEU A 467 14.62 7.39 -26.08
N ASP A 468 15.51 8.38 -26.23
CA ASP A 468 16.94 8.12 -26.38
C ASP A 468 17.54 7.59 -25.09
N TRP A 469 18.60 6.78 -25.19
CA TRP A 469 19.25 6.23 -24.02
C TRP A 469 20.01 7.30 -23.20
N GLN A 470 19.91 7.22 -21.87
CA GLN A 470 20.70 8.01 -20.93
C GLN A 470 21.27 7.10 -19.82
N ASP A 471 22.58 7.17 -19.58
CA ASP A 471 23.26 6.31 -18.59
C ASP A 471 22.73 6.48 -17.16
N ALA A 472 22.14 7.65 -16.86
CA ALA A 472 21.51 7.93 -15.57
C ALA A 472 20.43 6.89 -15.20
N CYS A 473 19.81 6.22 -16.18
CA CYS A 473 18.83 5.15 -15.99
C CYS A 473 19.40 3.89 -15.30
N LEU A 474 20.71 3.62 -15.43
CA LEU A 474 21.35 2.52 -14.70
C LEU A 474 21.56 2.85 -13.22
N GLU A 475 21.67 4.13 -12.91
CA GLU A 475 21.87 4.67 -11.56
C GLU A 475 20.54 5.09 -10.92
N PHE A 476 19.46 4.33 -11.16
CA PHE A 476 18.12 4.61 -10.63
C PHE A 476 18.07 4.84 -9.12
N TYR A 477 18.92 4.14 -8.37
CA TYR A 477 19.00 4.21 -6.92
C TYR A 477 19.58 5.53 -6.40
N LYS A 478 20.19 6.35 -7.27
CA LYS A 478 20.68 7.70 -6.95
C LYS A 478 19.64 8.80 -7.17
N GLY A 479 18.41 8.48 -7.55
CA GLY A 479 17.36 9.49 -7.75
C GLY A 479 16.92 10.14 -6.44
N ASP A 480 16.64 11.44 -6.42
CA ASP A 480 16.21 12.15 -5.20
C ASP A 480 14.68 12.18 -5.01
N ALA A 481 13.92 11.68 -5.99
CA ALA A 481 12.47 11.67 -5.95
C ALA A 481 11.95 10.80 -4.78
N PRO A 482 11.02 11.29 -3.94
CA PRO A 482 10.46 10.49 -2.85
C PRO A 482 9.73 9.25 -3.36
N VAL A 483 10.03 8.08 -2.80
CA VAL A 483 9.34 6.82 -3.10
C VAL A 483 8.49 6.43 -1.89
N THR A 484 7.18 6.29 -2.06
CA THR A 484 6.24 5.99 -0.95
C THR A 484 5.63 4.59 -1.06
N THR A 485 6.23 3.72 -1.86
CA THR A 485 5.76 2.34 -2.05
C THR A 485 6.41 1.42 -1.02
N ILE A 486 5.82 0.25 -0.76
CA ILE A 486 6.40 -0.78 0.13
C ILE A 486 7.73 -1.34 -0.44
N SER A 487 8.09 -0.99 -1.68
CA SER A 487 9.38 -1.31 -2.32
C SER A 487 10.41 -0.18 -2.19
N ASP A 488 10.15 0.85 -1.39
CA ASP A 488 11.01 2.03 -1.22
C ASP A 488 12.47 1.69 -0.90
N THR A 489 12.74 0.91 0.13
CA THR A 489 14.11 0.52 0.52
C THR A 489 14.81 -0.31 -0.57
N GLN A 490 14.05 -1.10 -1.32
CA GLN A 490 14.55 -1.97 -2.38
C GLN A 490 15.08 -1.19 -3.58
N VAL A 491 14.45 -0.08 -3.94
CA VAL A 491 14.84 0.72 -5.13
C VAL A 491 15.88 1.80 -4.82
N ARG A 492 16.28 1.92 -3.55
CA ARG A 492 17.34 2.84 -3.07
C ARG A 492 18.73 2.22 -3.05
N ARG A 493 18.88 1.02 -3.62
CA ARG A 493 20.16 0.31 -3.74
C ARG A 493 20.34 -0.23 -5.16
N PRO A 494 21.59 -0.51 -5.58
CA PRO A 494 21.85 -1.21 -6.84
C PRO A 494 21.05 -2.50 -6.96
N ILE A 495 20.83 -2.97 -8.19
CA ILE A 495 20.14 -4.24 -8.46
C ILE A 495 20.81 -5.40 -7.69
N PHE A 496 19.97 -6.30 -7.18
CA PHE A 496 20.41 -7.45 -6.39
C PHE A 496 19.51 -8.66 -6.68
N LEU A 497 20.09 -9.86 -6.55
CA LEU A 497 19.43 -11.12 -6.88
C LEU A 497 18.66 -11.76 -5.72
N SER A 498 18.85 -11.31 -4.47
CA SER A 498 18.27 -11.96 -3.26
C SER A 498 16.74 -11.95 -3.19
N SER A 499 16.05 -11.29 -4.11
CA SER A 499 14.60 -11.36 -4.26
C SER A 499 14.12 -12.46 -5.22
N VAL A 500 14.99 -13.07 -6.01
CA VAL A 500 14.66 -14.17 -6.93
C VAL A 500 14.74 -15.49 -6.19
N GLY A 501 13.71 -16.34 -6.29
CA GLY A 501 13.68 -17.65 -5.62
C GLY A 501 13.45 -17.58 -4.11
N ARG A 502 12.99 -16.44 -3.58
CA ARG A 502 12.69 -16.25 -2.15
C ARG A 502 11.63 -17.23 -1.63
N TRP A 503 10.70 -17.65 -2.50
CA TRP A 503 9.66 -18.62 -2.17
C TRP A 503 10.22 -19.99 -1.73
N ILE A 504 11.40 -20.39 -2.22
CA ILE A 504 12.03 -21.69 -1.92
C ILE A 504 12.29 -21.83 -0.43
N ARG A 505 12.70 -20.75 0.26
CA ARG A 505 12.97 -20.74 1.70
C ARG A 505 11.73 -21.13 2.52
N HIS A 506 10.52 -20.95 1.99
CA HIS A 506 9.26 -21.23 2.69
C HIS A 506 8.45 -22.32 2.04
N LYS A 507 9.01 -23.08 1.09
CA LYS A 507 8.24 -24.01 0.25
C LYS A 507 7.37 -24.98 1.05
N ASP A 508 7.87 -25.44 2.20
CA ASP A 508 7.16 -26.38 3.10
C ASP A 508 5.87 -25.79 3.69
N TYR A 509 5.72 -24.46 3.67
CA TYR A 509 4.56 -23.73 4.19
C TYR A 509 3.73 -23.07 3.09
N LEU A 510 4.03 -23.33 1.81
CA LEU A 510 3.36 -22.70 0.66
C LEU A 510 2.46 -23.65 -0.13
N GLY A 511 2.10 -24.82 0.43
CA GLY A 511 1.29 -25.84 -0.24
C GLY A 511 0.00 -25.27 -0.86
N ASP A 512 -0.84 -24.62 -0.05
CA ASP A 512 -2.08 -23.98 -0.49
C ASP A 512 -1.87 -22.93 -1.59
N LEU A 513 -0.75 -22.20 -1.54
CA LEU A 513 -0.41 -21.19 -2.54
C LEU A 513 -0.06 -21.85 -3.87
N LEU A 514 0.85 -22.84 -3.84
CA LEU A 514 1.33 -23.53 -5.04
C LEU A 514 0.16 -24.26 -5.73
N GLU A 515 -0.71 -24.90 -4.95
CA GLU A 515 -1.94 -25.51 -5.47
C GLU A 515 -2.86 -24.45 -6.11
N ALA A 516 -3.09 -23.32 -5.44
CA ALA A 516 -3.97 -22.27 -5.95
C ALA A 516 -3.42 -21.56 -7.21
N LEU A 517 -2.10 -21.45 -7.34
CA LEU A 517 -1.44 -20.94 -8.55
C LEU A 517 -1.61 -21.89 -9.76
N GLY A 518 -1.82 -23.19 -9.51
CA GLY A 518 -2.04 -24.21 -10.53
C GLY A 518 -0.90 -24.24 -11.57
N PRO A 519 -1.20 -24.08 -12.88
CA PRO A 519 -0.17 -24.15 -13.93
C PRO A 519 0.86 -23.03 -13.87
N HIS A 520 0.63 -21.97 -13.08
CA HIS A 520 1.58 -20.88 -12.86
C HIS A 520 2.51 -21.11 -11.67
N ALA A 521 2.33 -22.20 -10.91
CA ALA A 521 3.24 -22.55 -9.84
C ALA A 521 4.64 -22.88 -10.42
N PRO A 522 5.72 -22.27 -9.92
CA PRO A 522 7.06 -22.57 -10.41
C PRO A 522 7.48 -23.98 -10.02
N SER A 523 8.17 -24.67 -10.93
CA SER A 523 8.86 -25.94 -10.64
C SER A 523 10.32 -25.67 -10.28
N GLU A 524 10.86 -26.40 -9.30
CA GLU A 524 12.30 -26.33 -8.94
C GLU A 524 13.21 -26.64 -10.14
N MET A 525 12.73 -27.41 -11.12
CA MET A 525 13.48 -27.75 -12.33
C MET A 525 13.70 -26.56 -13.28
N HIS A 526 12.83 -25.55 -13.25
CA HIS A 526 12.89 -24.38 -14.15
C HIS A 526 13.66 -23.19 -13.57
N LEU A 527 14.28 -23.35 -12.40
CA LEU A 527 15.20 -22.36 -11.86
C LEU A 527 16.53 -22.46 -12.60
N GLU A 528 17.00 -21.34 -13.17
CA GLU A 528 18.29 -21.28 -13.86
C GLU A 528 19.45 -21.77 -12.95
N PRO A 529 20.51 -22.37 -13.52
CA PRO A 529 21.57 -23.03 -12.75
C PRO A 529 22.22 -22.17 -11.65
N GLY A 530 22.30 -20.85 -11.84
CA GLY A 530 22.86 -19.89 -10.86
C GLY A 530 21.96 -19.61 -9.65
N ILE A 531 20.67 -19.92 -9.72
CA ILE A 531 19.72 -19.79 -8.60
C ILE A 531 19.78 -21.02 -7.68
N ARG A 532 20.16 -22.19 -8.21
CA ARG A 532 20.31 -23.43 -7.44
C ARG A 532 21.48 -23.40 -6.46
N SER A 533 22.62 -22.78 -6.82
CA SER A 533 23.81 -22.76 -5.95
C SER A 533 23.66 -21.80 -4.76
N SER A 534 23.17 -20.58 -4.99
CA SER A 534 23.04 -19.54 -3.94
C SER A 534 21.95 -19.84 -2.90
N SER A 535 20.84 -20.47 -3.30
CA SER A 535 19.73 -20.81 -2.41
C SER A 535 20.00 -22.07 -1.56
N VAL A 536 20.72 -23.06 -2.09
CA VAL A 536 21.11 -24.28 -1.36
C VAL A 536 22.22 -23.98 -0.35
N GLU A 537 23.18 -23.09 -0.67
CA GLU A 537 24.22 -22.67 0.29
C GLU A 537 23.66 -21.82 1.44
N ALA A 538 22.72 -20.90 1.15
CA ALA A 538 22.04 -20.12 2.18
C ALA A 538 21.16 -20.98 3.11
N GLY A 539 20.52 -22.03 2.59
CA GLY A 539 19.71 -22.97 3.38
C GLY A 539 20.55 -23.93 4.24
N ARG A 540 21.72 -24.38 3.75
CA ARG A 540 22.61 -25.26 4.50
C ARG A 540 23.36 -24.54 5.63
N ALA A 541 23.78 -23.29 5.40
CA ALA A 541 24.47 -22.50 6.43
C ALA A 541 23.59 -22.20 7.67
N ALA A 542 22.26 -22.19 7.52
CA ALA A 542 21.31 -22.00 8.62
C ALA A 542 21.05 -23.28 9.43
N ASN A 543 21.21 -24.47 8.83
CA ASN A 543 20.91 -25.75 9.49
C ASN A 543 22.12 -26.40 10.20
N ASP A 544 23.36 -26.00 9.86
CA ASP A 544 24.58 -26.60 10.43
C ASP A 544 25.11 -25.93 11.71
N ARG A 545 24.38 -24.95 12.28
CA ARG A 545 24.74 -24.33 13.57
C ARG A 545 23.98 -24.94 14.75
N HIS A 546 24.13 -26.25 14.93
CA HIS A 546 23.96 -26.87 16.25
C HIS A 546 25.33 -27.22 16.83
N PRO A 547 25.66 -26.80 18.07
CA PRO A 547 26.94 -27.15 18.67
C PRO A 547 26.94 -28.66 18.95
N ARG A 548 27.81 -29.39 18.25
CA ARG A 548 28.15 -30.78 18.63
C ARG A 548 28.72 -30.73 20.03
N GLN A 549 27.99 -31.30 21.00
CA GLN A 549 28.49 -31.59 22.33
C GLN A 549 29.69 -32.54 22.17
N ALA A 550 30.87 -32.09 22.61
CA ALA A 550 32.05 -32.92 22.75
C ALA A 550 31.89 -33.81 24.00
N PRO A 551 32.25 -35.11 23.96
CA PRO A 551 32.20 -35.96 25.13
C PRO A 551 33.38 -35.63 26.06
N LEU A 552 33.08 -35.39 27.33
CA LEU A 552 34.05 -35.30 28.41
C LEU A 552 34.69 -36.68 28.62
N ALA A 553 35.97 -36.81 28.27
CA ALA A 553 36.81 -37.91 28.71
C ALA A 553 37.44 -37.54 30.06
N CYS A 554 37.08 -38.28 31.11
CA CYS A 554 37.84 -38.34 32.36
C CYS A 554 39.22 -38.93 32.08
N ASN A 555 40.28 -38.29 32.55
CA ASN A 555 41.53 -38.97 32.87
C ASN A 555 42.18 -38.35 34.10
N PHE A 556 42.55 -39.24 35.01
CA PHE A 556 43.25 -39.01 36.27
C PHE A 556 44.65 -38.42 36.05
N SER A 557 45.01 -37.45 36.88
CA SER A 557 46.33 -37.28 37.51
C SER A 557 46.18 -36.35 38.71
#